data_AF-A0A1I4RGR7-F1
#
_entry.id   AF-A0A1I4RGR7-F1
#
_cell.length_a   1.000
_cell.length_b   1.000
_cell.length_c   1.000
_cell.angle_alpha   90.00
_cell.angle_beta   90.00
_cell.angle_gamma   90.00
#
_symmetry.space_group_name_H-M   'P 1'
#
loop_
_entity.id
_entity.type
_entity.pdbx_description
1 polymer ?
#
loop_
_entity_poly.entity_id
_entity_poly.type
_entity_poly.pdbx_seq_one_letter_code
_entity_poly.pdbx_strand_id
1 'polypeptide(L)'
;MDRTARPASLFNLLSVLNPAKPAGLLLRPARSARPAAAPSAAAPLACPTLRRRPCRRGRPLGATASLAFAALLCAGPANANLLTYSAVLSGANEVPANASPGGGNVLLVIDDQADTMHLEVSFSGLLGQTGAAHIHCCTAAPQAGNAGVATPVPSFPGFPAGVTVGSYAANFNLGNPSAYNPAFVTALGGVGNARDALLAGLADRSAYFNIHTSLFPAGEIRGFLVLQQEIPEPGALALLGIGLAALGYTCKSRRDLPIPRI
;
A
#
# COMPACT_ATOMS: atom_id res chain seq x y z
N MET A 1 -59.54 -10.31 -12.78
CA MET A 1 -60.24 -9.90 -11.55
C MET A 1 -59.73 -10.79 -10.42
N ASP A 2 -59.55 -10.20 -9.24
CA ASP A 2 -58.97 -10.71 -7.97
C ASP A 2 -57.44 -10.94 -7.92
N ARG A 3 -56.59 -10.22 -7.14
CA ARG A 3 -56.59 -9.78 -5.71
C ARG A 3 -56.78 -10.99 -4.77
N THR A 4 -56.00 -11.31 -3.74
CA THR A 4 -55.02 -10.60 -2.90
C THR A 4 -54.42 -11.59 -1.90
N ALA A 5 -53.22 -11.25 -1.38
CA ALA A 5 -52.74 -11.45 -0.01
C ALA A 5 -52.30 -12.84 0.50
N ARG A 6 -51.04 -12.86 0.96
CA ARG A 6 -50.49 -13.76 1.99
C ARG A 6 -51.14 -13.46 3.36
N PRO A 7 -50.95 -14.36 4.34
CA PRO A 7 -50.06 -13.95 5.44
C PRO A 7 -49.09 -15.03 5.91
N ALA A 8 -48.02 -14.56 6.54
CA ALA A 8 -47.03 -15.32 7.29
C ALA A 8 -47.53 -15.63 8.72
N SER A 9 -47.00 -16.67 9.36
CA SER A 9 -46.23 -16.57 10.62
C SER A 9 -46.09 -17.92 11.34
N LEU A 10 -45.06 -17.99 12.19
CA LEU A 10 -44.83 -18.88 13.34
C LEU A 10 -44.04 -20.18 13.09
N PHE A 11 -42.71 -20.08 13.26
CA PHE A 11 -41.90 -21.19 13.74
C PHE A 11 -40.92 -20.74 14.83
N ASN A 12 -41.17 -21.31 16.02
CA ASN A 12 -40.29 -21.65 17.14
C ASN A 12 -39.20 -20.69 17.65
N LEU A 13 -39.45 -20.21 18.88
CA LEU A 13 -38.48 -19.67 19.81
C LEU A 13 -38.30 -20.70 20.95
N LEU A 14 -37.10 -21.27 21.14
CA LEU A 14 -36.77 -22.02 22.36
C LEU A 14 -35.29 -21.84 22.77
N SER A 15 -35.11 -21.31 23.99
CA SER A 15 -34.05 -21.58 24.98
C SER A 15 -32.59 -21.17 24.61
N VAL A 16 -31.76 -20.53 25.45
CA VAL A 16 -31.25 -20.95 26.78
C VAL A 16 -30.52 -19.76 27.45
N LEU A 17 -30.42 -19.83 28.78
CA LEU A 17 -30.02 -18.84 29.80
C LEU A 17 -28.51 -18.55 29.98
N ASN A 18 -28.24 -17.32 30.46
CA ASN A 18 -27.18 -16.84 31.41
C ASN A 18 -25.68 -16.88 31.01
N PRO A 19 -24.77 -16.05 31.58
CA PRO A 19 -24.63 -15.74 33.01
C PRO A 19 -24.36 -14.27 33.43
N ALA A 20 -24.40 -14.04 34.74
CA ALA A 20 -24.24 -12.77 35.44
C ALA A 20 -22.91 -12.62 36.21
N LYS A 21 -22.41 -11.37 36.26
CA LYS A 21 -21.81 -10.63 37.40
C LYS A 21 -20.32 -10.92 37.82
N PRO A 22 -19.69 -10.05 38.66
CA PRO A 22 -19.04 -8.77 38.32
C PRO A 22 -17.55 -8.68 38.76
N ALA A 23 -16.83 -7.63 38.35
CA ALA A 23 -15.58 -7.23 39.01
C ALA A 23 -15.63 -5.74 39.37
N GLY A 24 -15.47 -5.44 40.66
CA GLY A 24 -15.19 -4.11 41.17
C GLY A 24 -14.10 -4.22 42.22
N LEU A 25 -13.07 -3.38 42.12
CA LEU A 25 -12.38 -2.84 43.28
C LEU A 25 -11.61 -1.57 42.88
N LEU A 26 -12.03 -0.46 43.50
CA LEU A 26 -11.39 0.85 43.54
C LEU A 26 -10.12 0.80 44.39
N LEU A 27 -9.09 1.61 44.10
CA LEU A 27 -8.69 2.77 44.92
C LEU A 27 -7.46 3.51 44.34
N ARG A 28 -7.38 4.80 44.71
CA ARG A 28 -6.60 5.94 44.17
C ARG A 28 -5.16 6.03 44.78
N PRO A 29 -4.51 7.21 44.96
CA PRO A 29 -3.64 7.92 44.01
C PRO A 29 -2.25 8.38 44.57
N ALA A 30 -1.40 8.93 43.68
CA ALA A 30 -0.47 10.09 43.79
C ALA A 30 0.65 10.25 44.88
N ARG A 31 1.68 11.04 44.46
CA ARG A 31 2.78 11.75 45.18
C ARG A 31 4.14 11.00 45.25
N SER A 32 5.33 11.61 45.23
CA SER A 32 5.77 13.03 45.30
C SER A 32 7.29 13.15 44.94
N ALA A 33 7.65 14.32 44.40
CA ALA A 33 8.89 15.13 44.42
C ALA A 33 10.26 14.62 44.93
N ARG A 34 11.32 14.94 44.14
CA ARG A 34 12.61 15.69 44.39
C ARG A 34 13.06 15.97 45.85
N PRO A 35 14.30 16.50 46.09
CA PRO A 35 15.66 16.26 45.58
C PRO A 35 16.67 16.13 46.78
N ALA A 36 17.95 16.55 46.62
CA ALA A 36 19.02 16.76 47.64
C ALA A 36 20.08 15.64 47.71
N ALA A 37 21.36 15.86 47.95
CA ALA A 37 22.20 17.04 48.07
C ALA A 37 23.68 16.59 47.97
N ALA A 38 24.56 17.51 47.59
CA ALA A 38 26.00 17.38 47.73
C ALA A 38 26.44 17.34 49.21
N PRO A 39 27.69 16.93 49.46
CA PRO A 39 28.51 17.67 50.40
C PRO A 39 29.81 18.20 49.78
N SER A 40 30.16 19.40 50.27
CA SER A 40 31.38 20.18 50.07
C SER A 40 32.30 19.98 51.27
N ALA A 41 33.63 19.95 51.03
CA ALA A 41 34.72 20.50 51.87
C ALA A 41 36.08 19.91 51.38
N ALA A 42 36.92 20.70 50.70
CA ALA A 42 38.05 21.49 51.24
C ALA A 42 39.31 20.63 51.57
N ALA A 43 40.30 20.56 50.66
CA ALA A 43 41.59 21.31 50.62
C ALA A 43 42.77 20.36 50.97
N PRO A 44 44.07 20.62 50.66
CA PRO A 44 44.70 21.86 50.18
C PRO A 44 45.65 21.71 48.95
N LEU A 45 46.27 22.84 48.62
CA LEU A 45 47.22 23.16 47.56
C LEU A 45 48.54 22.37 47.59
N ALA A 46 49.03 21.96 46.41
CA ALA A 46 50.46 21.74 46.15
C ALA A 46 50.81 22.01 44.67
N CYS A 47 51.86 22.81 44.46
CA CYS A 47 52.44 23.25 43.19
C CYS A 47 53.34 22.14 42.57
N PRO A 48 53.65 22.18 41.26
CA PRO A 48 53.80 20.99 40.43
C PRO A 48 55.24 20.47 40.32
N THR A 49 55.40 19.15 40.16
CA THR A 49 56.62 18.57 39.59
C THR A 49 56.33 18.05 38.19
N LEU A 50 56.94 18.71 37.20
CA LEU A 50 56.92 18.34 35.78
C LEU A 50 57.60 16.98 35.58
N ARG A 51 56.83 15.89 35.62
CA ARG A 51 57.28 14.57 35.20
C ARG A 51 57.02 14.41 33.70
N ARG A 52 58.10 14.42 32.91
CA ARG A 52 58.07 14.18 31.46
C ARG A 52 57.37 12.85 31.18
N ARG A 53 56.21 12.90 30.52
CA ARG A 53 55.52 11.71 30.00
C ARG A 53 56.23 11.26 28.72
N PRO A 54 56.60 9.97 28.57
CA PRO A 54 57.04 9.46 27.29
C PRO A 54 55.88 9.55 26.28
N CYS A 55 56.19 10.00 25.07
CA CYS A 55 55.25 10.06 23.95
C CYS A 55 54.60 8.68 23.73
N ARG A 56 53.32 8.55 24.12
CA ARG A 56 52.48 7.46 23.63
C ARG A 56 52.33 7.66 22.12
N ARG A 57 52.95 6.79 21.32
CA ARG A 57 52.63 6.60 19.91
C ARG A 57 51.11 6.46 19.80
N GLY A 58 50.47 7.37 19.07
CA GLY A 58 49.04 7.34 18.82
C GLY A 58 48.65 6.00 18.21
N ARG A 59 47.70 5.31 18.82
CA ARG A 59 47.05 4.16 18.18
C ARG A 59 46.29 4.72 16.97
N PRO A 60 46.40 4.14 15.77
CA PRO A 60 45.71 4.67 14.60
C PRO A 60 44.20 4.59 14.82
N LEU A 61 43.53 5.74 14.86
CA LEU A 61 42.07 5.91 14.87
C LEU A 61 41.38 5.37 13.60
N GLY A 62 42.11 4.69 12.69
CA GLY A 62 41.61 4.31 11.36
C GLY A 62 40.75 3.03 11.31
N ALA A 63 40.84 2.15 12.31
CA ALA A 63 40.18 0.85 12.25
C ALA A 63 38.66 0.92 12.52
N THR A 64 38.19 1.88 13.31
CA THR A 64 36.76 1.99 13.68
C THR A 64 35.93 2.76 12.66
N ALA A 65 36.53 3.69 11.90
CA ALA A 65 35.82 4.41 10.83
C ALA A 65 35.50 3.50 9.62
N SER A 66 36.28 2.44 9.41
CA SER A 66 36.16 1.55 8.24
C SER A 66 34.96 0.58 8.34
N LEU A 67 34.58 0.13 9.54
CA LEU A 67 33.41 -0.73 9.73
C LEU A 67 32.08 0.03 9.59
N ALA A 68 32.03 1.30 10.00
CA ALA A 68 30.83 2.12 9.90
C ALA A 68 30.47 2.47 8.43
N PHE A 69 31.49 2.66 7.57
CA PHE A 69 31.28 2.93 6.15
C PHE A 69 30.81 1.67 5.39
N ALA A 70 31.33 0.49 5.75
CA ALA A 70 30.90 -0.79 5.17
C ALA A 70 29.46 -1.17 5.54
N ALA A 71 28.99 -0.82 6.75
CA ALA A 71 27.61 -1.08 7.17
C ALA A 71 26.58 -0.19 6.44
N LEU A 72 26.96 1.03 6.03
CA LEU A 72 26.10 1.93 5.26
C LEU A 72 25.92 1.50 3.80
N LEU A 73 26.86 0.73 3.23
CA LEU A 73 26.79 0.18 1.88
C LEU A 73 25.84 -1.03 1.75
N CYS A 74 25.41 -1.62 2.87
CA CYS A 74 24.51 -2.78 2.90
C CYS A 74 23.04 -2.41 3.13
N ALA A 75 22.72 -1.14 3.43
CA ALA A 75 21.36 -0.66 3.45
C ALA A 75 20.90 -0.42 2.01
N GLY A 76 20.50 -1.50 1.32
CA GLY A 76 19.80 -1.39 0.05
C GLY A 76 18.54 -0.53 0.21
N PRO A 77 18.07 0.15 -0.85
CA PRO A 77 16.80 0.86 -0.78
C PRO A 77 15.70 -0.13 -0.37
N ALA A 78 14.92 0.23 0.65
CA ALA A 78 13.65 -0.41 0.92
C ALA A 78 12.71 -0.01 -0.22
N ASN A 79 12.68 -0.78 -1.30
CA ASN A 79 11.74 -0.58 -2.38
C ASN A 79 10.40 -1.16 -1.95
N ALA A 80 9.39 -0.31 -1.77
CA ALA A 80 8.00 -0.76 -1.87
C ALA A 80 7.73 -1.01 -3.37
N ASN A 81 7.45 -2.25 -3.75
CA ASN A 81 7.14 -2.56 -5.13
C ASN A 81 5.69 -2.17 -5.43
N LEU A 82 5.50 -0.95 -5.92
CA LEU A 82 4.16 -0.45 -6.26
C LEU A 82 3.77 -0.92 -7.65
N LEU A 83 2.78 -1.80 -7.73
CA LEU A 83 2.22 -2.26 -8.99
C LEU A 83 1.21 -1.23 -9.48
N THR A 84 1.56 -0.51 -10.54
CA THR A 84 0.70 0.52 -11.13
C THR A 84 -0.05 -0.06 -12.32
N TYR A 85 -1.38 -0.05 -12.28
CA TYR A 85 -2.25 -0.46 -13.36
C TYR A 85 -3.00 0.77 -13.92
N SER A 86 -3.36 0.72 -15.19
CA SER A 86 -4.20 1.75 -15.80
C SER A 86 -5.26 1.15 -16.72
N ALA A 87 -6.33 1.89 -16.94
CA ALA A 87 -7.32 1.57 -17.97
C ALA A 87 -7.82 2.84 -18.67
N VAL A 88 -8.12 2.73 -19.96
CA VAL A 88 -8.91 3.72 -20.72
C VAL A 88 -10.34 3.19 -20.82
N LEU A 89 -11.29 3.97 -20.34
CA LEU A 89 -12.71 3.61 -20.30
C LEU A 89 -13.41 4.08 -21.57
N SER A 90 -14.21 3.21 -22.18
CA SER A 90 -15.08 3.58 -23.31
C SER A 90 -16.30 2.66 -23.41
N GLY A 91 -17.35 3.12 -24.09
CA GLY A 91 -18.52 2.30 -24.41
C GLY A 91 -18.23 1.20 -25.43
N ALA A 92 -17.23 1.39 -26.29
CA ALA A 92 -16.77 0.38 -27.24
C ALA A 92 -16.13 -0.84 -26.55
N ASN A 93 -15.62 -0.65 -25.33
CA ASN A 93 -15.03 -1.73 -24.55
C ASN A 93 -16.07 -2.59 -23.82
N GLU A 94 -17.33 -2.15 -23.71
CA GLU A 94 -18.42 -2.89 -23.07
C GLU A 94 -18.71 -4.23 -23.79
N VAL A 95 -19.36 -5.15 -23.08
CA VAL A 95 -19.84 -6.42 -23.65
C VAL A 95 -21.31 -6.65 -23.28
N PRO A 96 -22.24 -6.47 -24.25
CA PRO A 96 -22.04 -5.97 -25.61
C PRO A 96 -21.56 -4.51 -25.66
N ALA A 97 -20.80 -4.15 -26.69
CA ALA A 97 -20.35 -2.78 -26.91
C ALA A 97 -21.54 -1.83 -27.10
N ASN A 98 -21.43 -0.60 -26.61
CA ASN A 98 -22.44 0.43 -26.76
C ASN A 98 -21.88 1.69 -27.44
N ALA A 99 -22.78 2.61 -27.81
CA ALA A 99 -22.45 3.83 -28.56
C ALA A 99 -22.29 5.08 -27.68
N SER A 100 -22.04 4.93 -26.37
CA SER A 100 -21.76 6.09 -25.52
C SER A 100 -20.49 6.80 -26.00
N PRO A 101 -20.52 8.14 -26.19
CA PRO A 101 -19.33 8.94 -26.42
C PRO A 101 -18.52 9.16 -25.14
N GLY A 102 -18.99 8.66 -24.00
CA GLY A 102 -18.34 8.78 -22.71
C GLY A 102 -16.96 8.14 -22.71
N GLY A 103 -16.06 8.75 -21.95
CA GLY A 103 -14.70 8.28 -21.79
C GLY A 103 -14.15 8.56 -20.41
N GLY A 104 -13.09 7.84 -20.05
CA GLY A 104 -12.44 8.04 -18.76
C GLY A 104 -11.08 7.37 -18.69
N ASN A 105 -10.35 7.66 -17.63
CA ASN A 105 -9.07 7.05 -17.31
C ASN A 105 -9.10 6.56 -15.86
N VAL A 106 -8.44 5.43 -15.64
CA VAL A 106 -8.24 4.84 -14.31
C VAL A 106 -6.75 4.67 -14.08
N LEU A 107 -6.30 5.06 -12.89
CA LEU A 107 -5.01 4.71 -12.33
C LEU A 107 -5.28 3.91 -11.05
N LEU A 108 -4.65 2.75 -10.93
CA LEU A 108 -4.78 1.87 -9.79
C LEU A 108 -3.38 1.49 -9.31
N VAL A 109 -3.01 1.90 -8.12
CA VAL A 109 -1.72 1.55 -7.51
C VAL A 109 -1.96 0.55 -6.41
N ILE A 110 -1.26 -0.58 -6.48
CA ILE A 110 -1.30 -1.65 -5.48
C ILE A 110 0.05 -1.70 -4.77
N ASP A 111 0.01 -1.66 -3.44
CA ASP A 111 1.10 -2.10 -2.58
C ASP A 111 0.70 -3.46 -2.00
N ASP A 112 1.31 -4.52 -2.53
CA ASP A 112 0.99 -5.90 -2.15
C ASP A 112 1.62 -6.31 -0.79
N GLN A 113 2.61 -5.55 -0.30
CA GLN A 113 3.23 -5.76 1.01
C GLN A 113 2.44 -5.05 2.11
N ALA A 114 1.94 -3.85 1.82
CA ALA A 114 1.15 -3.05 2.76
C ALA A 114 -0.36 -3.32 2.69
N ASP A 115 -0.81 -4.20 1.78
CA ASP A 115 -2.22 -4.45 1.49
C ASP A 115 -2.99 -3.15 1.20
N THR A 116 -2.43 -2.26 0.37
CA THR A 116 -3.09 -1.00 0.01
C THR A 116 -3.43 -0.92 -1.47
N MET A 117 -4.58 -0.31 -1.75
CA MET A 117 -5.07 -0.02 -3.08
C MET A 117 -5.42 1.47 -3.17
N HIS A 118 -4.70 2.21 -3.99
CA HIS A 118 -5.01 3.57 -4.35
C HIS A 118 -5.67 3.62 -5.72
N LEU A 119 -6.87 4.18 -5.79
CA LEU A 119 -7.66 4.25 -7.02
C LEU A 119 -7.91 5.71 -7.37
N GLU A 120 -7.52 6.11 -8.58
CA GLU A 120 -7.91 7.36 -9.20
C GLU A 120 -8.71 7.11 -10.47
N VAL A 121 -9.77 7.89 -10.66
CA VAL A 121 -10.66 7.80 -11.81
C VAL A 121 -11.00 9.21 -12.27
N SER A 122 -11.00 9.41 -13.59
CA SER A 122 -11.60 10.59 -14.22
C SER A 122 -12.51 10.14 -15.35
N PHE A 123 -13.66 10.79 -15.51
CA PHE A 123 -14.61 10.47 -16.57
C PHE A 123 -15.38 11.70 -17.02
N SER A 124 -15.84 11.67 -18.26
CA SER A 124 -16.66 12.74 -18.86
C SER A 124 -17.45 12.22 -20.06
N GLY A 125 -18.39 13.04 -20.53
CA GLY A 125 -19.16 12.73 -21.74
C GLY A 125 -20.16 11.58 -21.58
N LEU A 126 -20.48 11.19 -20.34
CA LEU A 126 -21.51 10.18 -20.09
C LEU A 126 -22.88 10.70 -20.54
N LEU A 127 -23.67 9.82 -21.13
CA LEU A 127 -25.05 10.09 -21.53
C LEU A 127 -26.00 9.96 -20.33
N GLY A 128 -25.76 8.99 -19.46
CA GLY A 128 -26.51 8.80 -18.22
C GLY A 128 -25.82 9.43 -17.01
N GLN A 129 -26.59 9.63 -15.94
CA GLN A 129 -26.03 10.02 -14.65
C GLN A 129 -25.38 8.82 -13.96
N THR A 130 -24.19 8.99 -13.38
CA THR A 130 -23.49 7.93 -12.65
C THR A 130 -24.34 7.34 -11.54
N GLY A 131 -24.42 6.00 -11.50
CA GLY A 131 -25.14 5.24 -10.48
C GLY A 131 -24.23 4.30 -9.69
N ALA A 132 -23.29 3.65 -10.37
CA ALA A 132 -22.34 2.73 -9.75
C ALA A 132 -20.99 2.73 -10.48
N ALA A 133 -19.91 2.44 -9.75
CA ALA A 133 -18.60 2.21 -10.33
C ALA A 133 -17.85 1.16 -9.52
N HIS A 134 -17.26 0.19 -10.21
CA HIS A 134 -16.65 -1.00 -9.60
C HIS A 134 -15.46 -1.52 -10.39
N ILE A 135 -14.63 -2.32 -9.73
CA ILE A 135 -13.74 -3.28 -10.38
C ILE A 135 -14.43 -4.65 -10.39
N HIS A 136 -14.51 -5.24 -11.57
CA HIS A 136 -14.99 -6.60 -11.79
C HIS A 136 -13.82 -7.58 -11.81
N CYS A 137 -14.01 -8.75 -11.18
CA CYS A 137 -13.06 -9.85 -11.26
C CYS A 137 -13.75 -11.21 -11.08
N CYS A 138 -13.30 -12.29 -11.73
CA CYS A 138 -12.26 -12.34 -12.77
C CYS A 138 -12.88 -12.95 -14.03
N THR A 139 -12.56 -12.36 -15.17
CA THR A 139 -13.06 -12.88 -16.45
C THR A 139 -12.41 -14.23 -16.76
N ALA A 140 -13.14 -15.08 -17.49
CA ALA A 140 -12.66 -16.42 -17.84
C ALA A 140 -11.45 -16.41 -18.79
N ALA A 141 -11.27 -15.33 -19.55
CA ALA A 141 -10.13 -15.12 -20.43
C ALA A 141 -9.63 -13.67 -20.30
N PRO A 142 -8.30 -13.43 -20.42
CA PRO A 142 -7.73 -12.09 -20.35
C PRO A 142 -8.39 -11.14 -21.34
N GLN A 143 -8.74 -9.94 -20.87
CA GLN A 143 -9.32 -8.87 -21.67
C GLN A 143 -10.60 -9.24 -22.44
N ALA A 144 -11.36 -10.24 -21.97
CA ALA A 144 -12.54 -10.73 -22.67
C ALA A 144 -13.68 -11.16 -21.71
N GLY A 145 -14.91 -10.92 -22.14
CA GLY A 145 -16.10 -11.35 -21.41
C GLY A 145 -16.51 -10.43 -20.25
N ASN A 146 -17.30 -11.00 -19.33
CA ASN A 146 -17.89 -10.32 -18.17
C ASN A 146 -17.53 -11.08 -16.90
N ALA A 147 -17.40 -10.36 -15.79
CA ALA A 147 -17.14 -10.93 -14.48
C ALA A 147 -18.05 -10.32 -13.41
N GLY A 148 -18.12 -10.98 -12.24
CA GLY A 148 -18.81 -10.42 -11.07
C GLY A 148 -18.09 -9.20 -10.51
N VAL A 149 -18.78 -8.44 -9.66
CA VAL A 149 -18.21 -7.27 -8.98
C VAL A 149 -17.35 -7.74 -7.80
N ALA A 150 -16.07 -7.35 -7.78
CA ALA A 150 -15.13 -7.70 -6.72
C ALA A 150 -15.07 -6.65 -5.59
N THR A 151 -15.30 -5.37 -5.92
CA THR A 151 -15.13 -4.21 -5.02
C THR A 151 -16.46 -3.72 -4.41
N PRO A 152 -16.49 -2.68 -3.55
CA PRO A 152 -17.68 -2.34 -2.78
C PRO A 152 -18.91 -2.06 -3.62
N VAL A 153 -20.06 -2.58 -3.18
CA VAL A 153 -21.39 -2.36 -3.76
C VAL A 153 -22.24 -1.53 -2.81
N PRO A 154 -23.14 -0.65 -3.29
CA PRO A 154 -23.54 -0.44 -4.68
C PRO A 154 -22.55 0.39 -5.52
N SER A 155 -21.54 1.02 -4.91
CA SER A 155 -20.46 1.76 -5.59
C SER A 155 -19.28 1.91 -4.64
N PHE A 156 -18.12 2.33 -5.14
CA PHE A 156 -17.05 2.80 -4.27
C PHE A 156 -17.54 3.93 -3.33
N PRO A 157 -17.19 3.90 -2.03
CA PRO A 157 -17.58 4.94 -1.09
C PRO A 157 -17.13 6.33 -1.54
N GLY A 158 -18.08 7.27 -1.63
CA GLY A 158 -17.81 8.64 -2.06
C GLY A 158 -17.59 8.82 -3.56
N PHE A 159 -17.81 7.78 -4.38
CA PHE A 159 -17.78 7.94 -5.83
C PHE A 159 -18.88 8.93 -6.29
N PRO A 160 -18.59 9.89 -7.18
CA PRO A 160 -19.59 10.85 -7.62
C PRO A 160 -20.82 10.18 -8.23
N ALA A 161 -21.99 10.42 -7.63
CA ALA A 161 -23.28 9.92 -8.10
C ALA A 161 -24.11 11.06 -8.70
N GLY A 162 -24.97 10.74 -9.67
CA GLY A 162 -25.88 11.73 -10.26
C GLY A 162 -25.22 12.68 -11.28
N VAL A 163 -23.98 12.40 -11.71
CA VAL A 163 -23.18 13.29 -12.57
C VAL A 163 -22.83 12.65 -13.91
N THR A 164 -22.52 13.45 -14.92
CA THR A 164 -22.05 12.98 -16.25
C THR A 164 -20.54 13.23 -16.47
N VAL A 165 -19.90 13.92 -15.53
CA VAL A 165 -18.48 14.25 -15.49
C VAL A 165 -18.03 14.22 -14.04
N GLY A 166 -16.82 13.74 -13.78
CA GLY A 166 -16.29 13.70 -12.43
C GLY A 166 -14.88 13.14 -12.34
N SER A 167 -14.33 13.29 -11.15
CA SER A 167 -13.10 12.63 -10.72
C SER A 167 -13.30 12.00 -9.34
N TYR A 168 -12.51 10.98 -9.05
CA TYR A 168 -12.54 10.24 -7.81
C TYR A 168 -11.12 9.80 -7.46
N ALA A 169 -10.76 9.90 -6.19
CA ALA A 169 -9.52 9.36 -5.65
C ALA A 169 -9.78 8.80 -4.25
N ALA A 170 -9.37 7.56 -4.00
CA ALA A 170 -9.54 6.94 -2.69
C ALA A 170 -8.48 5.87 -2.40
N ASN A 171 -8.27 5.62 -1.11
CA ASN A 171 -7.39 4.58 -0.60
C ASN A 171 -8.22 3.50 0.08
N PHE A 172 -7.85 2.25 -0.15
CA PHE A 172 -8.46 1.07 0.45
C PHE A 172 -7.39 0.20 1.08
N ASN A 173 -7.74 -0.41 2.21
CA ASN A 173 -6.95 -1.49 2.81
C ASN A 173 -7.53 -2.82 2.32
N LEU A 174 -6.74 -3.58 1.55
CA LEU A 174 -7.09 -4.85 0.97
C LEU A 174 -7.20 -5.99 2.01
N GLY A 175 -6.72 -5.79 3.23
CA GLY A 175 -7.00 -6.66 4.37
C GLY A 175 -8.35 -6.38 5.03
N ASN A 176 -9.03 -5.29 4.69
CA ASN A 176 -10.33 -4.94 5.25
C ASN A 176 -11.49 -5.45 4.36
N PRO A 177 -12.47 -6.19 4.91
CA PRO A 177 -13.67 -6.60 4.18
C PRO A 177 -14.39 -5.45 3.43
N SER A 178 -14.29 -4.20 3.93
CA SER A 178 -14.94 -3.05 3.31
C SER A 178 -14.37 -2.65 1.94
N ALA A 179 -13.23 -3.21 1.53
CA ALA A 179 -12.65 -3.01 0.21
C ALA A 179 -13.29 -3.92 -0.86
N TYR A 180 -14.22 -4.80 -0.48
CA TYR A 180 -14.77 -5.82 -1.35
C TYR A 180 -16.29 -5.86 -1.36
N ASN A 181 -16.83 -6.52 -2.38
CA ASN A 181 -18.20 -7.01 -2.38
C ASN A 181 -18.32 -8.20 -1.40
N PRO A 182 -19.24 -8.17 -0.41
CA PRO A 182 -19.46 -9.29 0.49
C PRO A 182 -19.75 -10.63 -0.21
N ALA A 183 -20.43 -10.60 -1.37
CA ALA A 183 -20.69 -11.80 -2.16
C ALA A 183 -19.41 -12.38 -2.78
N PHE A 184 -18.49 -11.52 -3.22
CA PHE A 184 -17.18 -11.91 -3.74
C PHE A 184 -16.32 -12.54 -2.63
N VAL A 185 -16.28 -11.91 -1.45
CA VAL A 185 -15.59 -12.47 -0.26
C VAL A 185 -16.15 -13.84 0.12
N THR A 186 -17.48 -13.98 0.11
CA THR A 186 -18.14 -15.24 0.45
C THR A 186 -17.81 -16.33 -0.56
N ALA A 187 -17.87 -16.03 -1.87
CA ALA A 187 -17.57 -16.99 -2.93
C ALA A 187 -16.12 -17.49 -2.90
N LEU A 188 -15.20 -16.63 -2.46
CA LEU A 188 -13.77 -16.92 -2.39
C LEU A 188 -13.37 -17.57 -1.05
N GLY A 189 -14.28 -17.61 -0.07
CA GLY A 189 -14.04 -18.25 1.24
C GLY A 189 -13.26 -17.39 2.23
N GLY A 190 -13.25 -16.07 2.06
CA GLY A 190 -12.62 -15.13 3.01
C GLY A 190 -11.90 -13.97 2.35
N VAL A 191 -11.53 -12.97 3.16
CA VAL A 191 -10.90 -11.73 2.67
C VAL A 191 -9.51 -11.98 2.06
N GLY A 192 -8.71 -12.86 2.66
CA GLY A 192 -7.39 -13.23 2.12
C GLY A 192 -7.50 -13.82 0.72
N ASN A 193 -8.40 -14.79 0.52
CA ASN A 193 -8.61 -15.39 -0.80
C ASN A 193 -9.21 -14.39 -1.81
N ALA A 194 -10.09 -13.49 -1.36
CA ALA A 194 -10.64 -12.44 -2.20
C ALA A 194 -9.57 -11.45 -2.67
N ARG A 195 -8.66 -11.06 -1.77
CA ARG A 195 -7.48 -10.26 -2.10
C ARG A 195 -6.64 -10.97 -3.15
N ASP A 196 -6.23 -12.20 -2.85
CA ASP A 196 -5.31 -12.96 -3.71
C ASP A 196 -5.91 -13.18 -5.10
N ALA A 197 -7.22 -13.44 -5.20
CA ALA A 197 -7.92 -13.56 -6.46
C ALA A 197 -8.01 -12.23 -7.23
N LEU A 198 -8.25 -11.11 -6.55
CA LEU A 198 -8.24 -9.79 -7.20
C LEU A 198 -6.85 -9.44 -7.74
N LEU A 199 -5.79 -9.68 -6.95
CA LEU A 199 -4.41 -9.44 -7.36
C LEU A 199 -4.00 -10.34 -8.53
N ALA A 200 -4.36 -11.62 -8.49
CA ALA A 200 -4.14 -12.54 -9.60
C ALA A 200 -4.88 -12.08 -10.85
N GLY A 201 -6.14 -11.63 -10.72
CA GLY A 201 -6.91 -11.15 -11.87
C GLY A 201 -6.38 -9.84 -12.47
N LEU A 202 -5.78 -8.96 -11.66
CA LEU A 202 -5.06 -7.78 -12.15
C LEU A 202 -3.81 -8.19 -12.93
N ALA A 203 -3.02 -9.13 -12.40
CA ALA A 203 -1.83 -9.64 -13.07
C ALA A 203 -2.17 -10.37 -14.40
N ASP A 204 -3.26 -11.14 -14.41
CA ASP A 204 -3.73 -11.90 -15.58
C ASP A 204 -4.52 -11.04 -16.59
N ARG A 205 -4.70 -9.74 -16.33
CA ARG A 205 -5.47 -8.82 -17.18
C ARG A 205 -6.93 -9.27 -17.35
N SER A 206 -7.48 -9.90 -16.32
CA SER A 206 -8.85 -10.42 -16.27
C SER A 206 -9.79 -9.55 -15.41
N ALA A 207 -9.24 -8.53 -14.74
CA ALA A 207 -9.98 -7.50 -14.01
C ALA A 207 -10.18 -6.21 -14.84
N TYR A 208 -11.34 -5.58 -14.69
CA TYR A 208 -11.68 -4.33 -15.39
C TYR A 208 -12.46 -3.38 -14.50
N PHE A 209 -12.31 -2.08 -14.75
CA PHE A 209 -13.12 -1.05 -14.11
C PHE A 209 -14.32 -0.70 -15.00
N ASN A 210 -15.50 -0.55 -14.42
CA ASN A 210 -16.73 -0.24 -15.13
C ASN A 210 -17.52 0.87 -14.40
N ILE A 211 -18.12 1.78 -15.17
CA ILE A 211 -19.06 2.80 -14.68
C ILE A 211 -20.43 2.50 -15.27
N HIS A 212 -21.42 2.37 -14.39
CA HIS A 212 -22.82 2.19 -14.71
C HIS A 212 -23.58 3.50 -14.52
N THR A 213 -24.51 3.78 -15.42
CA THR A 213 -25.31 5.00 -15.37
C THR A 213 -26.80 4.72 -15.49
N SER A 214 -27.62 5.75 -15.28
CA SER A 214 -29.08 5.66 -15.40
C SER A 214 -29.57 5.20 -16.78
N LEU A 215 -28.82 5.47 -17.86
CA LEU A 215 -29.15 5.03 -19.22
C LEU A 215 -28.50 3.68 -19.57
N PHE A 216 -27.41 3.32 -18.90
CA PHE A 216 -26.67 2.09 -19.14
C PHE A 216 -26.47 1.33 -17.81
N PRO A 217 -27.53 0.71 -17.27
CA PRO A 217 -27.45 0.02 -15.97
C PRO A 217 -26.54 -1.22 -16.01
N ALA A 218 -26.34 -1.82 -17.17
CA ALA A 218 -25.41 -2.94 -17.36
C ALA A 218 -23.93 -2.50 -17.50
N GLY A 219 -23.68 -1.20 -17.69
CA GLY A 219 -22.35 -0.61 -17.91
C GLY A 219 -22.39 0.40 -19.06
N GLU A 220 -21.98 1.64 -18.80
CA GLU A 220 -21.83 2.66 -19.85
C GLU A 220 -20.43 2.63 -20.45
N ILE A 221 -19.40 2.65 -19.61
CA ILE A 221 -17.99 2.64 -20.03
C ILE A 221 -17.15 1.73 -19.15
N ARG A 222 -16.22 0.99 -19.77
CA ARG A 222 -15.24 0.16 -19.07
C ARG A 222 -13.88 0.08 -19.71
N GLY A 223 -12.92 -0.47 -18.98
CA GLY A 223 -11.59 -0.80 -19.48
C GLY A 223 -10.89 -1.81 -18.59
N PHE A 224 -10.17 -2.75 -19.21
CA PHE A 224 -9.33 -3.71 -18.48
C PHE A 224 -8.13 -3.00 -17.88
N LEU A 225 -7.83 -3.36 -16.63
CA LEU A 225 -6.70 -2.83 -15.89
C LEU A 225 -5.43 -3.56 -16.35
N VAL A 226 -4.49 -2.81 -16.91
CA VAL A 226 -3.24 -3.34 -17.45
C VAL A 226 -2.08 -2.75 -16.68
N LEU A 227 -1.12 -3.60 -16.29
CA LEU A 227 0.09 -3.20 -15.60
C LEU A 227 0.88 -2.21 -16.48
N GLN A 228 1.16 -1.04 -15.92
CA GLN A 228 2.13 -0.10 -16.44
C GLN A 228 3.51 -0.66 -16.09
N GLN A 229 4.35 -0.86 -17.09
CA GLN A 229 5.68 -1.42 -16.89
C GLN A 229 6.44 -0.60 -15.84
N GLU A 230 6.95 -1.27 -14.79
CA GLU A 230 7.89 -0.67 -13.84
C GLU A 230 9.10 -0.20 -14.65
N ILE A 231 9.28 1.12 -14.78
CA ILE A 231 10.49 1.67 -15.39
C ILE A 231 11.57 1.53 -14.33
N PRO A 232 12.64 0.73 -14.53
CA PRO A 232 13.75 0.71 -13.59
C PRO A 232 14.28 2.13 -13.48
N GLU A 233 14.23 2.71 -12.27
CA GLU A 233 14.69 4.06 -11.99
C GLU A 233 16.08 4.25 -12.63
N PRO A 234 16.22 5.11 -13.66
CA PRO A 234 17.48 5.25 -14.41
C PRO A 234 18.68 5.55 -13.50
N GLY A 235 18.41 6.13 -12.32
CA GLY A 235 19.41 6.41 -11.30
C GLY A 235 20.06 5.17 -10.67
N ALA A 236 19.37 4.04 -10.53
CA ALA A 236 19.92 2.85 -9.88
C ALA A 236 21.06 2.23 -10.69
N LEU A 237 20.89 2.13 -12.02
CA LEU A 237 21.92 1.65 -12.93
C LEU A 237 23.07 2.66 -13.06
N ALA A 238 22.76 3.96 -13.08
CA ALA A 238 23.79 5.00 -13.11
C ALA A 238 24.67 4.99 -11.85
N LEU A 239 24.06 4.87 -10.66
CA LEU A 239 24.78 4.79 -9.39
C LEU A 239 25.59 3.49 -9.27
N LEU A 240 25.05 2.36 -9.74
CA LEU A 240 25.81 1.11 -9.84
C LEU A 240 27.03 1.26 -10.77
N GLY A 241 26.85 1.90 -11.93
CA GLY A 241 27.92 2.19 -12.87
C GLY A 241 29.02 3.08 -12.27
N ILE A 242 28.63 4.15 -11.58
CA ILE A 242 29.57 5.06 -10.89
C ILE A 242 30.29 4.34 -9.74
N GLY A 243 29.58 3.51 -8.97
CA GLY A 243 30.16 2.71 -7.88
C GLY A 243 31.22 1.73 -8.37
N LEU A 244 30.93 1.00 -9.46
CA LEU A 244 31.89 0.08 -10.09
C LEU A 244 33.10 0.81 -10.67
N ALA A 245 32.90 1.97 -11.30
CA ALA A 245 34.00 2.79 -11.82
C ALA A 245 34.93 3.31 -10.70
N ALA A 246 34.36 3.75 -9.57
CA ALA A 246 35.12 4.20 -8.41
C ALA A 246 35.93 3.04 -7.76
N LEU A 247 35.36 1.83 -7.67
CA LEU A 247 36.10 0.64 -7.23
C LEU A 247 37.24 0.29 -8.19
N GLY A 248 36.99 0.32 -9.50
CA GLY A 248 38.01 0.07 -10.51
C GLY A 248 39.20 1.03 -10.41
N TYR A 249 38.93 2.33 -10.21
CA TYR A 249 39.96 3.36 -10.07
C TYR A 249 40.81 3.18 -8.81
N THR A 250 40.19 2.87 -7.66
CA THR A 250 40.90 2.66 -6.40
C THR A 250 41.76 1.39 -6.39
N CYS A 251 41.31 0.31 -7.04
CA CYS A 251 42.12 -0.91 -7.21
C CYS A 251 43.35 -0.70 -8.11
N LYS A 252 43.24 0.16 -9.15
CA LYS A 252 44.36 0.51 -10.03
C LYS A 252 45.44 1.29 -9.28
N SER A 253 45.06 2.36 -8.57
CA SER A 253 46.00 3.23 -7.85
C SER A 253 46.83 2.50 -6.78
N ARG A 254 46.32 1.42 -6.18
CA ARG A 254 47.06 0.62 -5.20
C ARG A 254 48.11 -0.31 -5.80
N ARG A 255 48.02 -0.65 -7.08
CA ARG A 255 49.04 -1.44 -7.79
C ARG A 255 50.25 -0.61 -8.20
N ASP A 256 50.09 0.71 -8.30
CA ASP A 256 51.12 1.63 -8.77
C ASP A 256 51.99 2.23 -7.63
N LEU A 257 51.88 1.71 -6.40
CA LEU A 257 52.72 2.18 -5.28
C LEU A 257 54.14 1.60 -5.40
N PRO A 258 55.20 2.44 -5.50
CA PRO A 258 56.57 1.97 -5.62
C PRO A 258 57.02 1.24 -4.33
N ILE A 259 57.64 0.07 -4.53
CA ILE A 259 58.25 -0.73 -3.45
C ILE A 259 59.39 0.10 -2.84
N PRO A 260 59.39 0.36 -1.51
CA PRO A 260 60.48 1.08 -0.87
C PRO A 260 61.76 0.23 -1.01
N ARG A 261 62.76 0.78 -1.71
CA ARG A 261 64.10 0.19 -1.73
C ARG A 261 64.71 0.38 -0.34
N ILE A 262 65.03 -0.73 0.30
CA ILE A 262 65.77 -0.83 1.57
C ILE A 262 67.26 -0.62 1.28
#